data_AF-A0A1V3KL75-F1
#
_entry.id   AF-A0A1V3KL75-F1
#
_cell.length_a   1.000
_cell.length_b   1.000
_cell.length_c   1.000
_cell.angle_alpha   90.00
_cell.angle_beta   90.00
_cell.angle_gamma   90.00
#
_symmetry.space_group_name_H-M   'P 1'
#
loop_
_entity.id
_entity.type
_entity.pdbx_description
1 polymer ?
#
loop_
_entity_poly.entity_id
_entity_poly.type
_entity_poly.pdbx_seq_one_letter_code
_entity_poly.pdbx_strand_id
1 'polypeptide(L)'
;MLINGKEYIPIEAKEKITIADSFVVRANKIGSGNGEAKLYVGNDNQENRDFFGRHGFSIKCFLLKQDLLKYLDETKEEYFKPEQPYRNSSKLRELWLERYNKVSSFSEIIWFDMTEQYQIFGPRMYIKYSDISSRFAYDLIRELSLPNITYISIAKLRDTNSQDTIFYVRLFADYFGEVIHPSVVEEEEKAILEDGNTIVNREKLRARKGQGEYRKKLLEQCPFCPITLISDDRLLIASHIKPWAKSNDFEKTDPYNGFMFTPTIDYLFDRGFITFTINQEMLLSPFLSKMTYSKLGLSDRKKYSKLNVDGRKNYLEYHQKEIWKGRESSR
;
A
#
# COMPACT_ATOMS: atom_id res chain seq x y z
N MET A 1 -2.96 9.73 19.38
CA MET A 1 -2.80 8.26 19.38
C MET A 1 -2.62 7.81 20.81
N LEU A 2 -3.47 6.90 21.30
CA LEU A 2 -3.38 6.39 22.67
C LEU A 2 -2.66 5.03 22.65
N ILE A 3 -1.53 4.93 23.34
CA ILE A 3 -0.71 3.71 23.38
C ILE A 3 -0.41 3.41 24.84
N ASN A 4 -0.93 2.27 25.32
CA ASN A 4 -0.78 1.82 26.71
C ASN A 4 -1.14 2.91 27.75
N GLY A 5 -2.27 3.59 27.53
CA GLY A 5 -2.75 4.66 28.41
C GLY A 5 -2.03 6.01 28.28
N LYS A 6 -1.01 6.12 27.41
CA LYS A 6 -0.27 7.35 27.15
C LYS A 6 -0.64 7.96 25.80
N GLU A 7 -0.82 9.28 25.78
CA GLU A 7 -1.21 10.00 24.57
C GLU A 7 0.02 10.50 23.82
N TYR A 8 -0.02 10.32 22.49
CA TYR A 8 0.99 10.76 21.55
C TYR A 8 0.35 11.51 20.40
N ILE A 9 0.94 12.64 20.01
CA ILE A 9 0.50 13.43 18.84
C ILE A 9 1.27 12.93 17.62
N PRO A 10 0.61 12.39 16.58
CA PRO A 10 1.26 12.08 15.32
C PRO A 10 1.73 13.38 14.65
N ILE A 11 3.01 13.46 14.31
CA ILE A 11 3.58 14.61 13.59
C ILE A 11 3.62 14.31 12.10
N GLU A 12 4.22 13.18 11.73
CA GLU A 12 4.50 12.80 10.35
C GLU A 12 4.68 11.28 10.28
N ALA A 13 4.57 10.70 9.09
CA ALA A 13 4.87 9.29 8.86
C ALA A 13 5.74 9.14 7.62
N LYS A 14 6.73 8.24 7.71
CA LYS A 14 7.42 7.71 6.55
C LYS A 14 6.88 6.32 6.24
N GLU A 15 6.25 6.20 5.09
CA GLU A 15 5.51 5.01 4.69
C GLU A 15 6.28 4.18 3.65
N LYS A 16 5.91 2.91 3.52
CA LYS A 16 6.37 1.99 2.46
C LYS A 16 7.90 1.89 2.33
N ILE A 17 8.61 1.82 3.45
CA ILE A 17 10.04 1.46 3.46
C ILE A 17 10.14 -0.03 3.11
N THR A 18 10.56 -0.34 1.89
CA THR A 18 10.62 -1.72 1.39
C THR A 18 11.77 -2.51 2.02
N ILE A 19 11.53 -3.80 2.24
CA ILE A 19 12.54 -4.70 2.80
C ILE A 19 13.34 -5.38 1.69
N ALA A 20 14.64 -5.07 1.64
CA ALA A 20 15.59 -5.74 0.77
C ALA A 20 16.03 -7.11 1.33
N ASP A 21 16.37 -8.06 0.45
CA ASP A 21 16.95 -9.36 0.83
C ASP A 21 18.22 -9.23 1.68
N SER A 22 19.01 -8.16 1.50
CA SER A 22 20.21 -7.90 2.27
C SER A 22 19.93 -7.52 3.73
N PHE A 23 18.71 -7.11 4.07
CA PHE A 23 18.33 -6.72 5.42
C PHE A 23 17.93 -7.93 6.29
N VAL A 24 17.18 -8.87 5.71
CA VAL A 24 16.59 -10.00 6.45
C VAL A 24 17.62 -11.04 6.91
N VAL A 25 17.23 -11.87 7.87
CA VAL A 25 18.05 -13.00 8.34
C VAL A 25 18.19 -14.09 7.27
N ARG A 26 19.25 -14.90 7.35
CA ARG A 26 19.55 -15.96 6.37
C ARG A 26 18.40 -16.95 6.14
N ALA A 27 17.59 -17.20 7.17
CA ALA A 27 16.44 -18.06 7.06
C ALA A 27 15.38 -17.55 6.06
N ASN A 28 15.22 -16.23 5.93
CA ASN A 28 14.19 -15.58 5.09
C ASN A 28 14.76 -15.08 3.75
N LYS A 29 16.04 -15.35 3.46
CA LYS A 29 16.66 -14.91 2.20
C LYS A 29 16.14 -15.69 1.01
N ILE A 30 15.95 -14.98 -0.08
CA ILE A 30 15.74 -15.49 -1.43
C ILE A 30 17.09 -15.53 -2.16
N GLY A 31 17.93 -14.51 -1.95
CA GLY A 31 19.23 -14.36 -2.60
C GLY A 31 20.39 -15.10 -1.91
N SER A 32 21.49 -15.28 -2.65
CA SER A 32 22.73 -15.88 -2.14
C SER A 32 23.64 -14.89 -1.41
N GLY A 33 23.41 -13.58 -1.55
CA GLY A 33 24.28 -12.52 -1.02
C GLY A 33 24.32 -12.46 0.51
N ASN A 34 25.49 -12.12 1.04
CA ASN A 34 25.67 -11.79 2.45
C ASN A 34 25.09 -10.39 2.70
N GLY A 35 24.09 -10.31 3.59
CA GLY A 35 23.34 -9.08 3.83
C GLY A 35 24.09 -8.05 4.65
N GLU A 36 23.75 -6.77 4.47
CA GLU A 36 24.39 -5.64 5.16
C GLU A 36 23.80 -5.37 6.56
N ALA A 37 22.71 -6.05 6.94
CA ALA A 37 22.00 -5.88 8.21
C ALA A 37 21.61 -4.42 8.55
N LYS A 38 21.58 -3.55 7.53
CA LYS A 38 21.25 -2.13 7.62
C LYS A 38 19.95 -1.86 6.86
N LEU A 39 19.04 -1.11 7.46
CA LEU A 39 17.78 -0.75 6.83
C LEU A 39 17.99 0.47 5.93
N TYR A 40 17.70 0.34 4.63
CA TYR A 40 17.65 1.48 3.73
C TYR A 40 16.33 2.23 3.92
N VAL A 41 16.38 3.53 4.19
CA VAL A 41 15.17 4.35 4.47
C VAL A 41 14.91 5.43 3.42
N GLY A 42 15.66 5.42 2.32
CA GLY A 42 15.55 6.37 1.22
C GLY A 42 16.84 7.14 0.98
N ASN A 43 16.76 8.16 0.11
CA ASN A 43 17.92 8.99 -0.17
C ASN A 43 18.14 10.06 0.91
N ASP A 44 19.37 10.46 1.11
CA ASP A 44 19.73 11.65 1.88
C ASP A 44 19.21 12.91 1.18
N ASN A 45 18.11 13.45 1.72
CA ASN A 45 17.44 14.64 1.22
C ASN A 45 16.78 15.39 2.38
N GLN A 46 16.30 16.61 2.12
CA GLN A 46 15.73 17.46 3.15
C GLN A 46 14.54 16.78 3.88
N GLU A 47 13.66 16.10 3.15
CA GLU A 47 12.51 15.38 3.71
C GLU A 47 12.94 14.34 4.77
N ASN A 48 13.91 13.48 4.42
CA ASN A 48 14.41 12.47 5.35
C ASN A 48 15.17 13.07 6.54
N ARG A 49 15.85 14.20 6.33
CA ARG A 49 16.55 14.93 7.40
C ARG A 49 15.59 15.62 8.36
N ASP A 50 14.48 16.16 7.86
CA ASP A 50 13.43 16.74 8.70
C ASP A 50 12.69 15.67 9.48
N PHE A 51 12.48 14.51 8.87
CA PHE A 51 11.82 13.37 9.50
C PHE A 51 12.69 12.74 10.61
N PHE A 52 13.88 12.21 10.28
CA PHE A 52 14.71 11.44 11.21
C PHE A 52 15.64 12.30 12.07
N GLY A 53 16.17 13.37 11.50
CA GLY A 53 17.14 14.25 12.14
C GLY A 53 18.37 14.54 11.29
N ARG A 54 19.26 15.38 11.84
CA ARG A 54 20.53 15.78 11.21
C ARG A 54 21.50 14.59 11.10
N HIS A 55 22.58 14.78 10.35
CA HIS A 55 23.63 13.76 10.20
C HIS A 55 24.08 13.17 11.55
N GLY A 56 24.13 11.84 11.61
CA GLY A 56 24.50 11.09 12.81
C GLY A 56 23.36 10.99 13.84
N PHE A 57 22.09 11.12 13.43
CA PHE A 57 20.97 11.07 14.35
C PHE A 57 20.92 9.74 15.13
N SER A 58 20.35 9.82 16.33
CA SER A 58 19.88 8.68 17.10
C SER A 58 18.44 8.96 17.51
N ILE A 59 17.56 8.00 17.28
CA ILE A 59 16.13 8.14 17.48
C ILE A 59 15.63 7.03 18.40
N LYS A 60 14.76 7.41 19.34
CA LYS A 60 14.08 6.48 20.24
C LYS A 60 12.87 5.89 19.56
N CYS A 61 12.82 4.57 19.50
CA CYS A 61 11.81 3.83 18.77
C CYS A 61 11.08 2.83 19.65
N PHE A 62 9.90 2.40 19.20
CA PHE A 62 9.24 1.23 19.77
C PHE A 62 8.47 0.42 18.73
N LEU A 63 8.32 -0.88 19.04
CA LEU A 63 7.39 -1.80 18.41
C LEU A 63 6.26 -2.10 19.39
N LEU A 64 5.09 -2.44 18.86
CA LEU A 64 3.97 -2.95 19.65
C LEU A 64 3.80 -4.45 19.41
N LYS A 65 3.73 -5.21 20.49
CA LYS A 65 3.53 -6.66 20.46
C LYS A 65 2.32 -7.05 19.62
N GLN A 66 1.18 -6.39 19.83
CA GLN A 66 -0.06 -6.70 19.11
C GLN A 66 0.09 -6.54 17.60
N ASP A 67 0.79 -5.49 17.15
CA ASP A 67 1.00 -5.28 15.71
C ASP A 67 1.97 -6.30 15.11
N LEU A 68 2.97 -6.75 15.88
CA LEU A 68 3.87 -7.83 15.45
C LEU A 68 3.14 -9.17 15.34
N LEU A 69 2.26 -9.50 16.30
CA LEU A 69 1.42 -10.70 16.24
C LEU A 69 0.45 -10.63 15.06
N LYS A 70 -0.21 -9.49 14.86
CA LYS A 70 -1.09 -9.27 13.71
C LYS A 70 -0.34 -9.42 12.38
N TYR A 71 0.85 -8.85 12.27
CA TYR A 71 1.70 -9.01 11.09
C TYR A 71 2.07 -10.49 10.85
N LEU A 72 2.37 -11.25 11.91
CA LEU A 72 2.63 -12.69 11.79
C LEU A 72 1.39 -13.46 11.32
N ASP A 73 0.20 -13.09 11.78
CA ASP A 73 -1.05 -13.69 11.29
C ASP A 73 -1.31 -13.36 9.81
N GLU A 74 -1.10 -12.10 9.41
CA GLU A 74 -1.24 -11.65 8.02
C GLU A 74 -0.23 -12.31 7.07
N THR A 75 0.96 -12.66 7.58
CA THR A 75 2.01 -13.36 6.81
C THR A 75 1.96 -14.87 6.93
N LYS A 76 1.05 -15.41 7.75
CA LYS A 76 1.01 -16.84 8.08
C LYS A 76 0.99 -17.72 6.83
N GLU A 77 0.09 -17.46 5.89
CA GLU A 77 0.00 -18.30 4.69
C GLU A 77 1.29 -18.32 3.87
N GLU A 78 2.02 -17.21 3.76
CA GLU A 78 3.32 -17.19 3.07
C GLU A 78 4.38 -18.03 3.81
N TYR A 79 4.31 -18.10 5.15
CA TYR A 79 5.18 -18.99 5.92
C TYR A 79 4.82 -20.47 5.73
N PHE A 80 3.53 -20.80 5.59
CA PHE A 80 3.05 -22.18 5.44
C PHE A 80 3.10 -22.69 4.00
N LYS A 81 2.89 -21.80 3.02
CA LYS A 81 2.80 -22.06 1.58
C LYS A 81 3.57 -20.97 0.81
N PRO A 82 4.90 -20.91 0.95
CA PRO A 82 5.68 -19.83 0.37
C PRO A 82 5.57 -19.77 -1.15
N GLU A 83 5.20 -18.61 -1.68
CA GLU A 83 5.18 -18.34 -3.12
C GLU A 83 6.55 -17.87 -3.62
N GLN A 84 7.35 -17.28 -2.74
CA GLN A 84 8.70 -16.83 -3.06
C GLN A 84 9.75 -17.94 -2.92
N PRO A 85 10.85 -17.90 -3.69
CA PRO A 85 11.89 -18.92 -3.65
C PRO A 85 12.85 -18.72 -2.45
N TYR A 86 12.32 -18.83 -1.22
CA TYR A 86 13.14 -18.75 -0.01
C TYR A 86 14.13 -19.91 0.07
N ARG A 87 15.35 -19.61 0.49
CA ARG A 87 16.43 -20.59 0.63
C ARG A 87 16.14 -21.71 1.63
N ASN A 88 15.34 -21.42 2.65
CA ASN A 88 14.99 -22.38 3.70
C ASN A 88 13.46 -22.53 3.81
N SER A 89 12.76 -22.60 2.68
CA SER A 89 11.29 -22.70 2.63
C SER A 89 10.74 -23.83 3.52
N SER A 90 11.42 -24.98 3.58
CA SER A 90 11.02 -26.11 4.43
C SER A 90 10.99 -25.80 5.93
N LYS A 91 11.73 -24.80 6.39
CA LYS A 91 11.78 -24.40 7.81
C LYS A 91 10.84 -23.25 8.14
N LEU A 92 10.26 -22.56 7.15
CA LEU A 92 9.46 -21.36 7.40
C LEU A 92 8.26 -21.65 8.30
N ARG A 93 7.58 -22.78 8.10
CA ARG A 93 6.47 -23.22 8.94
C ARG A 93 6.85 -23.34 10.43
N GLU A 94 8.00 -23.95 10.72
CA GLU A 94 8.51 -24.09 12.09
C GLU A 94 8.92 -22.73 12.66
N LEU A 95 9.62 -21.93 11.85
CA LEU A 95 10.05 -20.58 12.21
C LEU A 95 8.88 -19.66 12.53
N TRP A 96 7.73 -19.79 11.86
CA TRP A 96 6.53 -19.02 12.17
C TRP A 96 6.07 -19.29 13.61
N LEU A 97 6.00 -20.56 14.01
CA LEU A 97 5.62 -20.95 15.38
C LEU A 97 6.62 -20.43 16.41
N GLU A 98 7.92 -20.59 16.15
CA GLU A 98 8.97 -20.08 17.03
C GLU A 98 8.89 -18.55 17.20
N ARG A 99 8.70 -17.83 16.10
CA ARG A 99 8.59 -16.36 16.07
C ARG A 99 7.32 -15.88 16.76
N TYR A 100 6.20 -16.53 16.53
CA TYR A 100 4.93 -16.20 17.19
C TYR A 100 5.04 -16.36 18.71
N ASN A 101 5.61 -17.47 19.18
CA ASN A 101 5.86 -17.70 20.61
C ASN A 101 6.86 -16.68 21.18
N LYS A 102 7.92 -16.37 20.44
CA LYS A 102 8.91 -15.35 20.83
C LYS A 102 8.27 -13.96 20.97
N VAL A 103 7.43 -13.54 20.02
CA VAL A 103 6.72 -12.26 20.10
C VAL A 103 5.70 -12.27 21.25
N SER A 104 5.01 -13.40 21.44
CA SER A 104 4.01 -13.58 22.50
C SER A 104 4.61 -13.46 23.91
N SER A 105 5.91 -13.67 24.10
CA SER A 105 6.56 -13.54 25.41
C SER A 105 7.05 -12.12 25.73
N PHE A 106 7.07 -11.21 24.74
CA PHE A 106 7.48 -9.82 24.99
C PHE A 106 6.43 -9.01 25.76
N SER A 107 6.92 -7.91 26.35
CA SER A 107 6.08 -6.83 26.87
C SER A 107 5.31 -6.15 25.73
N GLU A 108 4.23 -5.46 26.09
CA GLU A 108 3.35 -4.83 25.11
C GLU A 108 4.06 -3.79 24.23
N ILE A 109 5.00 -3.06 24.81
CA ILE A 109 5.88 -2.12 24.13
C ILE A 109 7.30 -2.66 24.19
N ILE A 110 7.97 -2.65 23.04
CA ILE A 110 9.36 -3.05 22.89
C ILE A 110 10.17 -1.83 22.47
N TRP A 111 10.87 -1.22 23.42
CA TRP A 111 11.69 -0.03 23.19
C TRP A 111 13.07 -0.38 22.63
N PHE A 112 13.56 0.45 21.72
CA PHE A 112 14.90 0.33 21.14
C PHE A 112 15.30 1.62 20.47
N ASP A 113 16.60 1.83 20.26
CA ASP A 113 17.11 3.00 19.58
C ASP A 113 17.71 2.62 18.22
N MET A 114 17.50 3.51 17.25
CA MET A 114 18.05 3.42 15.91
C MET A 114 18.96 4.61 15.61
N THR A 115 20.02 4.40 14.85
CA THR A 115 20.99 5.44 14.49
C THR A 115 21.36 5.38 13.02
N GLU A 116 21.71 6.53 12.46
CA GLU A 116 22.22 6.65 11.10
C GLU A 116 23.58 5.97 10.93
N GLN A 117 23.72 5.22 9.84
CA GLN A 117 25.02 4.78 9.34
C GLN A 117 25.62 5.87 8.43
N TYR A 118 26.38 6.78 9.03
CA TYR A 118 26.96 7.95 8.34
C TYR A 118 28.28 7.67 7.59
N GLN A 119 28.89 6.50 7.75
CA GLN A 119 30.19 6.16 7.13
C GLN A 119 30.06 5.60 5.70
N ILE A 120 28.92 5.77 5.03
CA ILE A 120 28.69 5.30 3.66
C ILE A 120 28.62 6.52 2.75
N PHE A 121 29.50 6.58 1.76
CA PHE A 121 29.44 7.62 0.73
C PHE A 121 28.31 7.35 -0.26
N GLY A 122 27.57 8.39 -0.62
CA GLY A 122 26.52 8.34 -1.62
C GLY A 122 25.19 8.86 -1.09
N PRO A 123 24.17 8.94 -1.96
CA PRO A 123 22.91 9.57 -1.62
C PRO A 123 22.02 8.67 -0.77
N ARG A 124 22.46 7.51 -0.30
CA ARG A 124 21.59 6.52 0.37
C ARG A 124 21.68 6.65 1.89
N MET A 125 20.53 6.80 2.54
CA MET A 125 20.44 6.83 4.00
C MET A 125 20.15 5.42 4.53
N TYR A 126 20.98 4.98 5.47
CA TYR A 126 20.84 3.68 6.14
C TYR A 126 20.74 3.86 7.65
N ILE A 127 19.93 3.01 8.27
CA ILE A 127 19.74 2.97 9.72
C ILE A 127 20.21 1.61 10.25
N LYS A 128 20.75 1.61 11.47
CA LYS A 128 21.11 0.42 12.24
C LYS A 128 20.69 0.59 13.71
N TYR A 129 20.77 -0.47 14.50
CA TYR A 129 20.61 -0.36 15.96
C TYR A 129 21.72 0.51 16.58
N SER A 130 21.39 1.22 17.67
CA SER A 130 22.35 2.09 18.37
C SER A 130 23.32 1.30 19.27
N ASP A 131 22.84 0.28 19.98
CA ASP A 131 23.60 -0.48 20.97
C ASP A 131 23.11 -1.93 21.14
N ILE A 132 23.78 -2.70 22.00
CA ILE A 132 23.46 -4.11 22.27
C ILE A 132 22.04 -4.26 22.85
N SER A 133 21.62 -3.32 23.71
CA SER A 133 20.25 -3.30 24.26
C SER A 133 19.18 -3.03 23.21
N SER A 134 19.51 -2.33 22.12
CA SER A 134 18.58 -2.06 21.03
C SER A 134 18.60 -3.14 19.95
N ARG A 135 19.67 -3.94 19.93
CA ARG A 135 19.89 -4.96 18.92
C ARG A 135 18.77 -5.98 18.86
N PHE A 136 18.19 -6.39 19.98
CA PHE A 136 17.19 -7.46 19.99
C PHE A 136 15.91 -7.07 19.22
N ALA A 137 15.42 -5.83 19.37
CA ALA A 137 14.23 -5.36 18.67
C ALA A 137 14.52 -5.14 17.19
N TYR A 138 15.70 -4.64 16.87
CA TYR A 138 16.14 -4.47 15.48
C TYR A 138 16.32 -5.83 14.77
N ASP A 139 16.92 -6.81 15.44
CA ASP A 139 17.03 -8.18 14.93
C ASP A 139 15.65 -8.84 14.83
N LEU A 140 14.70 -8.53 15.74
CA LEU A 140 13.31 -8.98 15.62
C LEU A 140 12.65 -8.48 14.32
N ILE A 141 12.81 -7.21 13.97
CA ILE A 141 12.31 -6.67 12.68
C ILE A 141 12.89 -7.49 11.52
N ARG A 142 14.20 -7.77 11.54
CA ARG A 142 14.90 -8.54 10.49
C ARG A 142 14.48 -10.00 10.43
N GLU A 143 14.17 -10.60 11.58
CA GLU A 143 13.71 -11.98 11.70
C GLU A 143 12.28 -12.15 11.18
N LEU A 144 11.40 -11.19 11.46
CA LEU A 144 9.99 -11.26 11.06
C LEU A 144 9.76 -10.87 9.60
N SER A 145 10.58 -9.96 9.07
CA SER A 145 10.42 -9.44 7.71
C SER A 145 10.74 -10.49 6.65
N LEU A 146 9.90 -10.53 5.61
CA LEU A 146 10.04 -11.32 4.40
C LEU A 146 10.33 -10.36 3.22
N PRO A 147 11.36 -10.60 2.39
CA PRO A 147 11.64 -9.75 1.23
C PRO A 147 10.45 -9.63 0.28
N ASN A 148 10.35 -8.50 -0.42
CA ASN A 148 9.31 -8.15 -1.40
C ASN A 148 7.86 -8.05 -0.88
N ILE A 149 7.52 -8.69 0.24
CA ILE A 149 6.17 -8.66 0.84
C ILE A 149 6.11 -7.72 2.03
N THR A 150 7.19 -7.65 2.82
CA THR A 150 7.21 -6.75 3.98
C THR A 150 7.59 -5.33 3.57
N TYR A 151 6.83 -4.38 4.10
CA TYR A 151 7.24 -2.99 4.19
C TYR A 151 7.09 -2.46 5.62
N ILE A 152 7.90 -1.47 5.94
CA ILE A 152 7.88 -0.78 7.23
C ILE A 152 7.25 0.60 7.02
N SER A 153 6.39 1.00 7.94
CA SER A 153 6.05 2.41 8.13
C SER A 153 6.53 2.87 9.50
N ILE A 154 7.07 4.08 9.55
CA ILE A 154 7.57 4.71 10.76
C ILE A 154 6.75 5.97 11.00
N ALA A 155 6.06 6.06 12.13
CA ALA A 155 5.36 7.28 12.53
C ALA A 155 6.22 8.06 13.53
N LYS A 156 6.46 9.34 13.24
CA LYS A 156 7.08 10.30 14.16
C LYS A 156 6.01 10.86 15.06
N LEU A 157 6.15 10.64 16.35
CA LEU A 157 5.18 11.00 17.37
C LEU A 157 5.80 11.98 18.37
N ARG A 158 4.97 12.86 18.94
CA ARG A 158 5.32 13.68 20.09
C ARG A 158 4.61 13.17 21.33
N ASP A 159 5.37 12.93 22.38
CA ASP A 159 4.85 12.66 23.72
C ASP A 159 4.12 13.90 24.26
N THR A 160 2.86 13.78 24.66
CA THR A 160 2.12 14.93 25.19
C THR A 160 2.67 15.42 26.53
N ASN A 161 3.25 14.51 27.33
CA ASN A 161 3.73 14.83 28.67
C ASN A 161 5.16 15.36 28.64
N SER A 162 6.10 14.63 28.02
CA SER A 162 7.51 15.04 28.00
C SER A 162 7.87 15.96 26.83
N GLN A 163 7.01 16.08 25.82
CA GLN A 163 7.30 16.74 24.54
C GLN A 163 8.42 16.08 23.72
N ASP A 164 8.92 14.92 24.18
CA ASP A 164 9.93 14.17 23.45
C ASP A 164 9.39 13.66 22.12
N THR A 165 10.27 13.61 21.13
CA THR A 165 9.98 12.95 19.86
C THR A 165 10.35 11.47 19.95
N ILE A 166 9.41 10.60 19.61
CA ILE A 166 9.61 9.16 19.54
C ILE A 166 9.10 8.61 18.21
N PHE A 167 9.57 7.43 17.83
CA PHE A 167 9.24 6.83 16.54
C PHE A 167 8.58 5.47 16.72
N TYR A 168 7.36 5.33 16.21
CA TYR A 168 6.65 4.07 16.21
C TYR A 168 6.92 3.33 14.91
N VAL A 169 7.49 2.13 15.00
CA VAL A 169 7.81 1.30 13.84
C VAL A 169 6.75 0.20 13.71
N ARG A 170 6.18 0.06 12.51
CA ARG A 170 5.18 -0.97 12.22
C ARG A 170 5.50 -1.71 10.92
N LEU A 171 5.39 -3.03 10.97
CA LEU A 171 5.52 -3.91 9.82
C LEU A 171 4.14 -4.15 9.21
N PHE A 172 4.11 -4.25 7.90
CA PHE A 172 2.92 -4.57 7.11
C PHE A 172 3.28 -5.59 6.04
N ALA A 173 2.30 -6.41 5.67
CA ALA A 173 2.37 -7.29 4.51
C ALA A 173 1.66 -6.64 3.32
N ASP A 174 2.27 -6.72 2.14
CA ASP A 174 1.68 -6.37 0.85
C ASP A 174 1.97 -7.48 -0.15
N TYR A 175 0.93 -8.17 -0.60
CA TYR A 175 1.04 -9.21 -1.62
C TYR A 175 0.80 -8.60 -3.00
N PHE A 176 1.77 -7.82 -3.49
CA PHE A 176 1.72 -7.22 -4.83
C PHE A 176 0.48 -6.34 -5.10
N GLY A 177 0.02 -5.59 -4.10
CA GLY A 177 -1.15 -4.72 -4.18
C GLY A 177 -2.46 -5.36 -3.73
N GLU A 178 -2.43 -6.61 -3.25
CA GLU A 178 -3.55 -7.28 -2.59
C GLU A 178 -3.31 -7.42 -1.07
N VAL A 179 -4.36 -7.20 -0.28
CA VAL A 179 -4.33 -7.29 1.19
C VAL A 179 -4.31 -8.76 1.66
N ILE A 180 -4.60 -9.70 0.76
CA ILE A 180 -4.83 -11.11 1.05
C ILE A 180 -3.82 -11.95 0.25
N HIS A 181 -3.28 -12.99 0.87
CA HIS A 181 -2.34 -13.92 0.23
C HIS A 181 -2.99 -14.64 -0.97
N PRO A 182 -2.32 -14.82 -2.11
CA PRO A 182 -2.94 -15.43 -3.30
C PRO A 182 -3.45 -16.86 -3.07
N SER A 183 -2.75 -17.68 -2.28
CA SER A 183 -3.27 -19.00 -1.85
C SER A 183 -4.65 -18.98 -1.18
N VAL A 184 -4.99 -17.94 -0.38
CA VAL A 184 -6.31 -17.80 0.26
C VAL A 184 -7.36 -17.50 -0.80
N VAL A 185 -7.01 -16.63 -1.74
CA VAL A 185 -7.85 -16.35 -2.91
C VAL A 185 -8.07 -17.64 -3.70
N GLU A 186 -7.02 -18.40 -4.00
CA GLU A 186 -7.11 -19.68 -4.73
C GLU A 186 -7.96 -20.73 -4.00
N GLU A 187 -7.88 -20.80 -2.67
CA GLU A 187 -8.70 -21.71 -1.87
C GLU A 187 -10.17 -21.30 -1.86
N GLU A 188 -10.48 -20.01 -1.73
CA GLU A 188 -11.83 -19.49 -1.96
C GLU A 188 -12.32 -19.80 -3.37
N GLU A 189 -11.46 -19.63 -4.39
CA GLU A 189 -11.79 -19.93 -5.79
C GLU A 189 -12.09 -21.42 -5.99
N LYS A 190 -11.29 -22.31 -5.40
CA LYS A 190 -11.51 -23.77 -5.43
C LYS A 190 -12.79 -24.16 -4.68
N ALA A 191 -13.04 -23.58 -3.51
CA ALA A 191 -14.27 -23.81 -2.77
C ALA A 191 -15.51 -23.39 -3.59
N ILE A 192 -15.45 -22.25 -4.29
CA ILE A 192 -16.53 -21.79 -5.20
C ILE A 192 -16.72 -22.76 -6.40
N LEU A 193 -15.64 -23.36 -6.91
CA LEU A 193 -15.70 -24.36 -7.99
C LEU A 193 -16.28 -25.70 -7.52
N GLU A 194 -16.00 -26.09 -6.27
CA GLU A 194 -16.45 -27.34 -5.66
C GLU A 194 -17.90 -27.25 -5.15
N ASP A 195 -18.33 -26.11 -4.61
CA ASP A 195 -19.67 -25.91 -4.03
C ASP A 195 -20.79 -25.66 -5.06
N GLY A 196 -20.46 -25.69 -6.36
CA GLY A 196 -21.47 -25.64 -7.41
C GLY A 196 -20.89 -25.30 -8.76
N ASN A 197 -20.80 -26.33 -9.61
CA ASN A 197 -20.37 -26.27 -11.02
C ASN A 197 -21.37 -25.49 -11.91
N THR A 198 -21.71 -24.26 -11.52
CA THR A 198 -22.62 -23.38 -12.24
C THR A 198 -21.83 -22.41 -13.11
N ILE A 199 -22.36 -22.09 -14.29
CA ILE A 199 -21.77 -21.12 -15.24
C ILE A 199 -21.50 -19.77 -14.54
N VAL A 200 -22.39 -19.38 -13.62
CA VAL A 200 -22.30 -18.16 -12.81
C VAL A 200 -21.02 -18.10 -11.96
N ASN A 201 -20.62 -19.22 -11.35
CA ASN A 201 -19.40 -19.27 -10.52
C ASN A 201 -18.13 -19.14 -11.39
N ARG A 202 -18.11 -19.75 -12.58
CA ARG A 202 -16.99 -19.61 -13.52
C ARG A 202 -16.87 -18.19 -14.08
N GLU A 203 -17.98 -17.52 -14.34
CA GLU A 203 -17.98 -16.13 -14.80
C GLU A 203 -17.50 -15.16 -13.72
N LYS A 204 -17.89 -15.37 -12.45
CA LYS A 204 -17.37 -14.59 -11.31
C LYS A 204 -15.86 -14.72 -11.15
N LEU A 205 -15.33 -15.95 -11.28
CA LEU A 205 -13.89 -16.21 -11.21
C LEU A 205 -13.12 -15.56 -12.36
N ARG A 206 -13.64 -15.66 -13.59
CA ARG A 206 -13.06 -14.96 -14.75
C ARG A 206 -13.09 -13.44 -14.58
N ALA A 207 -14.16 -12.90 -14.01
CA ALA A 207 -14.25 -11.46 -13.74
C ALA A 207 -13.21 -11.02 -12.69
N ARG A 208 -13.01 -11.79 -11.62
CA ARG A 208 -11.99 -11.52 -10.58
C ARG A 208 -10.57 -11.50 -11.19
N LYS A 209 -10.21 -12.53 -11.96
CA LYS A 209 -8.90 -12.60 -12.66
C LYS A 209 -8.71 -11.48 -13.68
N GLY A 210 -9.73 -11.20 -14.48
CA GLY A 210 -9.72 -10.10 -15.44
C GLY A 210 -9.55 -8.73 -14.78
N GLN A 211 -10.18 -8.51 -13.62
CA GLN A 211 -10.02 -7.28 -12.84
C GLN A 211 -8.61 -7.12 -12.26
N GLY A 212 -7.99 -8.20 -11.76
CA GLY A 212 -6.61 -8.18 -11.28
C GLY A 212 -5.61 -7.84 -12.39
N GLU A 213 -5.72 -8.50 -13.55
CA GLU A 213 -4.84 -8.25 -14.69
C GLU A 213 -5.03 -6.83 -15.25
N TYR A 214 -6.27 -6.36 -15.33
CA TYR A 214 -6.62 -4.99 -15.70
C TYR A 214 -6.00 -3.96 -14.76
N ARG A 215 -6.15 -4.14 -13.44
CA ARG A 215 -5.56 -3.26 -12.43
C ARG A 215 -4.04 -3.15 -12.59
N LYS A 216 -3.36 -4.28 -12.78
CA LYS A 216 -1.91 -4.31 -12.99
C LYS A 216 -1.49 -3.51 -14.23
N LYS A 217 -2.11 -3.78 -15.38
CA LYS A 217 -1.83 -3.05 -16.64
C LYS A 217 -2.11 -1.55 -16.51
N LEU A 218 -3.14 -1.17 -15.76
CA LEU A 218 -3.50 0.22 -15.56
C LEU A 218 -2.50 0.95 -14.64
N LEU A 219 -2.03 0.30 -13.57
CA LEU A 219 -0.97 0.82 -12.70
C LEU A 219 0.35 1.03 -13.45
N GLU A 220 0.70 0.11 -14.35
CA GLU A 220 1.88 0.24 -15.22
C GLU A 220 1.80 1.46 -16.14
N GLN A 221 0.61 1.84 -16.61
CA GLN A 221 0.40 3.05 -17.43
C GLN A 221 0.30 4.33 -16.60
N CYS A 222 -0.36 4.28 -15.44
CA CYS A 222 -0.64 5.43 -14.60
C CYS A 222 -0.58 5.04 -13.10
N PRO A 223 0.57 5.23 -12.43
CA PRO A 223 0.78 4.73 -11.06
C PRO A 223 0.23 5.67 -9.97
N PHE A 224 -0.64 6.63 -10.32
CA PHE A 224 -1.17 7.61 -9.37
C PHE A 224 -2.54 8.14 -9.79
N CYS A 225 -3.28 8.72 -8.83
CA CYS A 225 -4.53 9.40 -9.11
C CYS A 225 -4.27 10.76 -9.79
N PRO A 226 -4.75 11.01 -11.02
CA PRO A 226 -4.46 12.26 -11.74
C PRO A 226 -5.13 13.50 -11.11
N ILE A 227 -6.06 13.30 -10.18
CA ILE A 227 -6.81 14.37 -9.52
C ILE A 227 -6.18 14.76 -8.18
N THR A 228 -5.85 13.78 -7.34
CA THR A 228 -5.27 14.00 -6.00
C THR A 228 -3.75 13.87 -5.95
N LEU A 229 -3.14 13.35 -7.02
CA LEU A 229 -1.71 13.03 -7.14
C LEU A 229 -1.21 11.96 -6.14
N ILE A 230 -2.11 11.32 -5.42
CA ILE A 230 -1.77 10.20 -4.52
C ILE A 230 -1.27 9.04 -5.36
N SER A 231 -0.09 8.53 -5.04
CA SER A 231 0.56 7.36 -5.67
C SER A 231 0.62 6.13 -4.75
N ASP A 232 0.00 6.21 -3.57
CA ASP A 232 -0.15 5.06 -2.70
C ASP A 232 -1.20 4.11 -3.30
N ASP A 233 -0.72 3.01 -3.88
CA ASP A 233 -1.51 1.98 -4.54
C ASP A 233 -2.62 1.38 -3.66
N ARG A 234 -2.42 1.34 -2.33
CA ARG A 234 -3.43 0.89 -1.35
C ARG A 234 -4.67 1.78 -1.35
N LEU A 235 -4.52 3.05 -1.76
CA LEU A 235 -5.59 4.04 -1.87
C LEU A 235 -6.09 4.21 -3.30
N LEU A 236 -5.53 3.48 -4.28
CA LEU A 236 -5.95 3.61 -5.67
C LEU A 236 -6.91 2.50 -6.07
N ILE A 237 -7.97 2.89 -6.77
CA ILE A 237 -8.97 2.01 -7.39
C ILE A 237 -8.77 2.09 -8.90
N ALA A 238 -8.79 0.92 -9.56
CA ALA A 238 -8.79 0.84 -11.01
C ALA A 238 -10.22 1.04 -11.52
N SER A 239 -10.62 2.30 -11.68
CA SER A 239 -11.98 2.72 -12.05
C SER A 239 -12.19 2.55 -13.56
N HIS A 240 -13.28 1.88 -13.97
CA HIS A 240 -13.63 1.74 -15.39
C HIS A 240 -14.36 2.99 -15.89
N ILE A 241 -13.98 3.49 -17.07
CA ILE A 241 -14.70 4.59 -17.72
C ILE A 241 -16.04 4.09 -18.28
N LYS A 242 -16.01 2.99 -19.02
CA LYS A 242 -17.20 2.25 -19.43
C LYS A 242 -17.41 1.10 -18.44
N PRO A 243 -18.50 1.11 -17.65
CA PRO A 243 -18.74 0.16 -16.57
C PRO A 243 -18.63 -1.28 -17.05
N TRP A 244 -18.03 -2.13 -16.21
CA TRP A 244 -17.80 -3.54 -16.50
C TRP A 244 -19.03 -4.27 -17.07
N ALA A 245 -20.22 -4.00 -16.50
CA ALA A 245 -21.48 -4.62 -16.90
C ALA A 245 -21.95 -4.24 -18.32
N LYS A 246 -21.40 -3.18 -18.91
CA LYS A 246 -21.71 -2.69 -20.26
C LYS A 246 -20.56 -2.87 -21.24
N SER A 247 -19.43 -3.40 -20.76
CA SER A 247 -18.21 -3.62 -21.54
C SER A 247 -18.21 -5.02 -22.15
N ASN A 248 -17.66 -5.14 -23.37
CA ASN A 248 -17.33 -6.43 -23.98
C ASN A 248 -16.05 -7.02 -23.35
N ASP A 249 -15.69 -8.25 -23.72
CA ASP A 249 -14.58 -8.96 -23.07
C ASP A 249 -13.21 -8.31 -23.30
N PHE A 250 -13.01 -7.63 -24.44
CA PHE A 250 -11.82 -6.81 -24.67
C PHE A 250 -11.82 -5.57 -23.77
N GLU A 251 -12.92 -4.80 -23.77
CA GLU A 251 -13.07 -3.55 -23.00
C GLU A 251 -12.95 -3.76 -21.48
N LYS A 252 -13.31 -4.94 -20.97
CA LYS A 252 -13.17 -5.29 -19.54
C LYS A 252 -11.71 -5.34 -19.09
N THR A 253 -10.80 -5.74 -19.98
CA THR A 253 -9.37 -5.93 -19.67
C THR A 253 -8.46 -4.88 -20.31
N ASP A 254 -9.03 -3.97 -21.11
CA ASP A 254 -8.31 -2.89 -21.78
C ASP A 254 -7.92 -1.78 -20.77
N PRO A 255 -6.62 -1.51 -20.53
CA PRO A 255 -6.17 -0.43 -19.65
C PRO A 255 -6.55 0.99 -20.14
N TYR A 256 -6.96 1.17 -21.40
CA TYR A 256 -7.50 2.46 -21.86
C TYR A 256 -8.94 2.70 -21.39
N ASN A 257 -9.65 1.67 -20.93
CA ASN A 257 -10.99 1.80 -20.38
C ASN A 257 -11.00 2.20 -18.89
N GLY A 258 -10.00 2.96 -18.43
CA GLY A 258 -9.92 3.29 -17.01
C GLY A 258 -8.94 4.36 -16.59
N PHE A 259 -9.06 4.72 -15.31
CA PHE A 259 -8.16 5.57 -14.58
C PHE A 259 -7.89 5.00 -13.18
N MET A 260 -6.70 5.29 -12.64
CA MET A 260 -6.46 5.10 -11.22
C MET A 260 -7.05 6.29 -10.47
N PHE A 261 -7.99 6.05 -9.55
CA PHE A 261 -8.60 7.10 -8.74
C PHE A 261 -8.51 6.78 -7.26
N THR A 262 -8.53 7.81 -6.42
CA THR A 262 -8.76 7.63 -4.98
C THR A 262 -10.23 7.35 -4.71
N PRO A 263 -10.61 6.75 -3.56
CA PRO A 263 -11.94 6.18 -3.37
C PRO A 263 -13.08 7.21 -3.53
N THR A 264 -12.84 8.45 -3.09
CA THR A 264 -13.81 9.53 -3.26
C THR A 264 -13.99 9.95 -4.71
N ILE A 265 -12.90 10.01 -5.49
CA ILE A 265 -12.95 10.40 -6.90
C ILE A 265 -13.60 9.31 -7.74
N ASP A 266 -13.22 8.05 -7.50
CA ASP A 266 -13.83 6.86 -8.09
C ASP A 266 -15.35 6.86 -7.85
N TYR A 267 -15.79 7.00 -6.59
CA TYR A 267 -17.22 7.02 -6.26
C TYR A 267 -17.99 8.12 -6.99
N LEU A 268 -17.42 9.33 -7.08
CA LEU A 268 -18.06 10.44 -7.79
C LEU A 268 -18.14 10.19 -9.29
N PHE A 269 -17.10 9.59 -9.87
CA PHE A 269 -17.02 9.30 -11.29
C PHE A 269 -17.98 8.17 -11.67
N ASP A 270 -17.91 7.02 -11.01
CA ASP A 270 -18.77 5.86 -11.23
C ASP A 270 -20.27 6.19 -11.10
N ARG A 271 -20.63 7.10 -10.19
CA ARG A 271 -22.01 7.53 -9.98
C ARG A 271 -22.45 8.67 -10.91
N GLY A 272 -21.56 9.13 -11.79
CA GLY A 272 -21.82 10.19 -12.76
C GLY A 272 -21.92 11.60 -12.17
N PHE A 273 -21.42 11.81 -10.95
CA PHE A 273 -21.34 13.15 -10.35
C PHE A 273 -20.17 13.98 -10.91
N ILE A 274 -19.14 13.33 -11.44
CA ILE A 274 -18.08 13.98 -12.20
C ILE A 274 -17.85 13.23 -13.50
N THR A 275 -17.29 13.91 -14.49
CA THR A 275 -16.72 13.30 -15.70
C THR A 275 -15.59 14.20 -16.23
N PHE A 276 -14.96 13.81 -17.33
CA PHE A 276 -13.84 14.54 -17.91
C PHE A 276 -14.01 14.77 -19.40
N THR A 277 -13.62 15.94 -19.87
CA THR A 277 -13.54 16.26 -21.30
C THR A 277 -12.24 15.72 -21.91
N ILE A 278 -12.22 15.63 -23.25
CA ILE A 278 -11.00 15.34 -24.01
C ILE A 278 -9.90 16.41 -23.83
N ASN A 279 -10.26 17.60 -23.32
CA ASN A 279 -9.30 18.67 -23.00
C ASN A 279 -8.75 18.57 -21.57
N GLN A 280 -8.98 17.45 -20.88
CA GLN A 280 -8.57 17.18 -19.50
C GLN A 280 -9.27 18.07 -18.46
N GLU A 281 -10.44 18.60 -18.78
CA GLU A 281 -11.25 19.39 -17.85
C GLU A 281 -12.24 18.51 -17.11
N MET A 282 -12.37 18.70 -15.81
CA MET A 282 -13.43 18.06 -15.01
C MET A 282 -14.76 18.79 -15.22
N LEU A 283 -15.83 18.02 -15.41
CA LEU A 283 -17.20 18.52 -15.43
C LEU A 283 -17.94 18.03 -14.18
N LEU A 284 -18.59 18.95 -13.46
CA LEU A 284 -19.37 18.65 -12.27
C LEU A 284 -20.86 18.49 -12.61
N SER A 285 -21.51 17.49 -12.02
CA SER A 285 -22.96 17.32 -12.11
C SER A 285 -23.71 18.40 -11.32
N PRO A 286 -24.83 18.93 -11.82
CA PRO A 286 -25.73 19.81 -11.06
C PRO A 286 -26.44 19.12 -9.90
N PHE A 287 -26.42 17.78 -9.81
CA PHE A 287 -27.10 17.02 -8.75
C PHE A 287 -26.27 16.86 -7.47
N LEU A 288 -25.15 17.56 -7.35
CA LEU A 288 -24.41 17.72 -6.11
C LEU A 288 -24.13 19.20 -5.87
N SER A 289 -24.28 19.65 -4.63
CA SER A 289 -24.16 21.09 -4.34
C SER A 289 -22.74 21.61 -4.58
N LYS A 290 -22.62 22.86 -5.05
CA LYS A 290 -21.31 23.54 -5.17
C LYS A 290 -20.53 23.57 -3.85
N MET A 291 -21.24 23.71 -2.73
CA MET A 291 -20.66 23.64 -1.38
C MET A 291 -20.02 22.26 -1.12
N THR A 292 -20.70 21.17 -1.50
CA THR A 292 -20.17 19.81 -1.37
C THR A 292 -18.91 19.64 -2.21
N TYR A 293 -18.92 20.06 -3.49
CA TYR A 293 -17.73 20.01 -4.33
C TYR A 293 -16.57 20.82 -3.76
N SER A 294 -16.85 22.02 -3.25
CA SER A 294 -15.83 22.86 -2.61
C SER A 294 -15.22 22.17 -1.39
N LYS A 295 -16.01 21.50 -0.55
CA LYS A 295 -15.52 20.73 0.61
C LYS A 295 -14.67 19.53 0.20
N LEU A 296 -14.91 18.98 -0.99
CA LEU A 296 -14.12 17.90 -1.60
C LEU A 296 -12.91 18.43 -2.38
N GLY A 297 -12.69 19.75 -2.44
CA GLY A 297 -11.58 20.36 -3.19
C GLY A 297 -11.75 20.29 -4.71
N LEU A 298 -12.98 20.09 -5.20
CA LEU A 298 -13.30 19.96 -6.62
C LEU A 298 -13.87 21.27 -7.18
N SER A 299 -13.54 21.56 -8.43
CA SER A 299 -13.97 22.78 -9.11
C SER A 299 -14.33 22.46 -10.55
N ASP A 300 -15.43 23.07 -11.01
CA ASP A 300 -15.91 22.85 -12.38
C ASP A 300 -14.94 23.47 -13.39
N ARG A 301 -14.78 22.81 -14.53
CA ARG A 301 -13.85 23.17 -15.62
C ARG A 301 -12.38 23.27 -15.20
N LYS A 302 -12.01 22.76 -14.03
CA LYS A 302 -10.60 22.65 -13.62
C LYS A 302 -9.88 21.65 -14.52
N LYS A 303 -8.74 22.08 -15.07
CA LYS A 303 -7.89 21.26 -15.92
C LYS A 303 -6.90 20.44 -15.10
N TYR A 304 -6.80 19.15 -15.40
CA TYR A 304 -5.87 18.22 -14.76
C TYR A 304 -4.85 17.73 -15.79
N SER A 305 -3.69 18.41 -15.87
CA SER A 305 -2.65 18.15 -16.86
C SER A 305 -2.07 16.72 -16.83
N LYS A 306 -2.25 16.01 -15.73
CA LYS A 306 -1.80 14.63 -15.54
C LYS A 306 -2.85 13.58 -15.89
N LEU A 307 -4.07 14.00 -16.28
CA LEU A 307 -5.12 13.08 -16.73
C LEU A 307 -4.80 12.60 -18.15
N ASN A 308 -4.47 11.32 -18.30
CA ASN A 308 -4.15 10.73 -19.59
C ASN A 308 -5.42 10.39 -20.40
N VAL A 309 -5.87 11.32 -21.24
CA VAL A 309 -7.05 11.16 -22.10
C VAL A 309 -6.75 10.42 -23.42
N ASP A 310 -5.48 10.24 -23.76
CA ASP A 310 -5.07 9.64 -25.02
C ASP A 310 -5.46 8.15 -25.05
N GLY A 311 -6.08 7.72 -26.15
CA GLY A 311 -6.66 6.38 -26.30
C GLY A 311 -7.97 6.15 -25.54
N ARG A 312 -8.41 7.09 -24.68
CA ARG A 312 -9.61 6.94 -23.82
C ARG A 312 -10.85 7.68 -24.34
N LYS A 313 -10.73 8.36 -25.48
CA LYS A 313 -11.76 9.24 -26.05
C LYS A 313 -13.13 8.55 -26.17
N ASN A 314 -13.19 7.38 -26.80
CA ASN A 314 -14.46 6.68 -27.04
C ASN A 314 -15.14 6.26 -25.73
N TYR A 315 -14.35 5.86 -24.73
CA TYR A 315 -14.88 5.53 -23.41
C TYR A 315 -15.39 6.77 -22.67
N LEU A 316 -14.65 7.87 -22.70
CA LEU A 316 -15.07 9.14 -22.09
C LEU A 316 -16.35 9.68 -22.73
N GLU A 317 -16.49 9.58 -24.05
CA GLU A 317 -17.72 9.93 -24.76
C GLU A 317 -18.89 9.05 -24.29
N TYR A 318 -18.68 7.74 -24.12
CA TYR A 318 -19.68 6.85 -23.53
C TYR A 318 -20.05 7.27 -22.11
N HIS A 319 -19.07 7.56 -21.25
CA HIS A 319 -19.32 7.96 -19.87
C HIS A 319 -20.11 9.27 -19.79
N GLN A 320 -19.70 10.30 -20.54
CA GLN A 320 -20.41 11.58 -20.61
C GLN A 320 -21.85 11.40 -21.10
N LYS A 321 -22.05 10.50 -22.07
CA LYS A 321 -23.37 10.22 -22.62
C LYS A 321 -24.23 9.43 -21.63
N GLU A 322 -23.79 8.25 -21.19
CA GLU A 322 -24.66 7.25 -20.54
C GLU A 322 -24.63 7.30 -19.00
N ILE A 323 -23.61 7.92 -18.39
CA ILE A 323 -23.37 7.83 -16.94
C ILE A 323 -23.44 9.21 -16.28
N TRP A 324 -22.80 10.21 -16.89
CA TRP A 324 -22.71 11.54 -16.31
C TRP A 324 -24.08 12.20 -16.17
N LYS A 325 -24.38 12.62 -14.94
CA LYS A 325 -25.66 13.23 -14.56
C LYS A 325 -25.60 14.74 -14.75
N GLY A 326 -25.12 15.23 -15.88
CA GLY A 326 -25.03 16.66 -16.17
C GLY A 326 -25.57 17.05 -17.53
N ARG A 327 -26.24 16.13 -18.23
CA ARG A 327 -26.94 16.47 -19.48
C ARG A 327 -27.87 17.66 -19.22
N GLU A 328 -27.68 18.73 -19.98
CA GLU A 328 -28.76 19.66 -20.27
C GLU A 328 -29.88 18.85 -20.91
N SER A 329 -31.10 18.98 -20.38
CA SER A 329 -32.27 18.51 -21.11
C SER A 329 -32.28 19.23 -22.45
N SER A 330 -31.88 18.54 -23.51
CA SER A 330 -32.11 18.98 -24.88
C SER A 330 -33.62 19.19 -25.01
N ARG A 331 -34.03 20.46 -25.07
CA ARG A 331 -35.38 20.88 -25.46
C ARG A 331 -35.58 20.63 -26.95
#